data_AF-A0A9J6BYI5-F1
#
_entry.id   AF-A0A9J6BYI5-F1
#
_cell.length_a   1.000
_cell.length_b   1.000
_cell.length_c   1.000
_cell.angle_alpha   90.00
_cell.angle_beta   90.00
_cell.angle_gamma   90.00
#
_symmetry.space_group_name_H-M   'P 1'
#
loop_
_entity.id
_entity.type
_entity.pdbx_description
1 polymer ?
#
loop_
_entity_poly.entity_id
_entity_poly.type
_entity_poly.pdbx_seq_one_letter_code
_entity_poly.pdbx_strand_id
1 'polypeptide(L)'
;MVKILICKICRQKCGLNYEVKYPYKETETTCNCNPANDYVMFRQQAWIATCLDATDIQYYKTGVITPTNCGSTLNHAVNLVFYGTQNGVDYWIARNYWGSD
;
A
#
# COMPACT_ATOMS: atom_id res chain seq x y z
N MET A 1 12.96 -19.46 11.86
CA MET A 1 12.04 -19.65 10.72
C MET A 1 10.71 -20.12 11.26
N VAL A 2 9.67 -19.27 11.25
CA VAL A 2 8.33 -19.61 11.74
C VAL A 2 7.46 -19.97 10.53
N LYS A 3 6.94 -21.19 10.49
CA LYS A 3 5.92 -21.59 9.51
C LYS A 3 4.56 -21.21 10.07
N ILE A 4 4.01 -20.09 9.60
CA ILE A 4 2.65 -19.67 9.94
C ILE A 4 1.68 -20.40 9.00
N LEU A 5 0.80 -21.21 9.59
CA LEU A 5 -0.31 -21.82 8.86
C LEU A 5 -1.29 -20.70 8.47
N ILE A 6 -1.40 -20.38 7.18
CA ILE A 6 -2.42 -19.46 6.69
C ILE A 6 -3.78 -20.14 6.89
N CYS A 7 -4.59 -19.59 7.80
CA CYS A 7 -5.93 -20.05 8.05
C CYS A 7 -6.76 -19.96 6.75
N LYS A 8 -7.32 -21.10 6.31
CA LYS A 8 -8.22 -21.19 5.13
C LYS A 8 -9.58 -20.48 5.31
N ILE A 9 -9.76 -19.70 6.38
CA ILE A 9 -11.04 -19.04 6.70
C ILE A 9 -10.95 -17.54 6.33
N CYS A 10 -10.76 -17.29 5.04
CA CYS A 10 -11.42 -16.17 4.37
C CYS A 10 -12.18 -16.82 3.21
N ARG A 11 -13.53 -16.87 3.26
CA ARG A 11 -14.33 -17.21 2.07
C ARG A 11 -14.29 -16.03 1.09
N GLN A 12 -13.11 -15.75 0.54
CA GLN A 12 -12.98 -14.86 -0.61
C GLN A 12 -13.63 -15.54 -1.80
N LYS A 13 -14.63 -14.90 -2.40
CA LYS A 13 -15.28 -15.40 -3.62
C LYS A 13 -14.31 -15.42 -4.81
N CYS A 14 -13.28 -14.57 -4.79
CA CYS A 14 -12.24 -14.42 -5.80
C CYS A 14 -10.92 -14.01 -5.13
N GLY A 15 -9.78 -14.48 -5.64
CA GLY A 15 -8.46 -13.95 -5.27
C GLY A 15 -8.09 -12.73 -6.10
N LEU A 16 -6.83 -12.28 -5.99
CA LEU A 16 -6.30 -11.15 -6.78
C LEU A 16 -5.83 -11.62 -8.16
N ASN A 17 -5.83 -10.72 -9.15
CA ASN A 17 -5.27 -10.92 -10.49
C ASN A 17 -3.96 -10.13 -10.66
N TYR A 18 -3.17 -10.51 -11.66
CA TYR A 18 -2.06 -9.69 -12.14
C TYR A 18 -2.59 -8.54 -13.01
N GLU A 19 -1.88 -7.41 -12.98
CA GLU A 19 -2.18 -6.21 -13.79
C GLU A 19 -2.34 -6.53 -15.28
N VAL A 20 -1.51 -7.42 -15.84
CA VAL A 20 -1.59 -7.84 -17.26
C VAL A 20 -2.92 -8.51 -17.64
N LYS A 21 -3.62 -9.10 -16.67
CA LYS A 21 -4.90 -9.81 -16.87
C LYS A 21 -6.09 -8.96 -16.43
N TYR A 22 -5.89 -8.06 -15.48
CA TYR A 22 -6.91 -7.13 -15.01
C TYR A 22 -6.28 -5.72 -14.88
N PRO A 23 -6.14 -4.98 -15.99
CA PRO A 23 -5.47 -3.68 -15.97
C PRO A 23 -6.27 -2.63 -15.19
N TYR A 24 -5.55 -1.69 -14.58
CA TYR A 24 -6.11 -0.50 -13.95
C TYR A 24 -6.84 0.39 -14.98
N LYS A 25 -7.99 0.94 -14.58
CA LYS A 25 -8.90 1.68 -15.48
C LYS A 25 -9.27 3.08 -14.99
N GLU A 26 -8.76 3.50 -13.83
CA GLU A 26 -9.10 4.79 -13.17
C GLU A 26 -10.60 5.00 -12.88
N THR A 27 -11.46 4.04 -13.20
CA THR A 27 -12.92 4.15 -13.16
C THR A 27 -13.53 2.87 -12.61
N GLU A 28 -14.66 3.01 -11.94
CA GLU A 28 -15.43 1.86 -11.47
C GLU A 28 -15.99 1.08 -12.66
N THR A 29 -15.78 -0.24 -12.65
CA THR A 29 -16.29 -1.14 -13.68
C THR A 29 -16.91 -2.37 -13.04
N THR A 30 -17.71 -3.11 -13.79
CA THR A 30 -18.31 -4.35 -13.30
C THR A 30 -17.24 -5.37 -12.96
N CYS A 31 -17.33 -5.94 -11.75
CA CYS A 31 -16.43 -7.00 -11.29
C CYS A 31 -16.56 -8.24 -12.19
N ASN A 32 -15.47 -8.61 -12.87
CA ASN A 32 -15.38 -9.80 -13.72
C ASN A 32 -14.32 -10.76 -13.17
N CYS A 33 -14.51 -11.23 -11.94
CA CYS A 33 -13.57 -12.15 -11.31
C CYS A 33 -13.91 -13.61 -11.64
N ASN A 34 -12.88 -14.42 -11.90
CA ASN A 34 -12.99 -15.85 -12.20
C ASN A 34 -12.41 -16.67 -11.03
N PRO A 35 -13.26 -17.20 -10.13
CA PRO A 35 -12.82 -17.94 -8.95
C PRO A 35 -11.94 -19.16 -9.28
N ALA A 36 -12.02 -19.72 -10.50
CA ALA A 36 -11.27 -20.91 -10.89
C ALA A 36 -9.79 -20.63 -11.23
N ASN A 37 -9.44 -19.38 -11.55
CA ASN A 37 -8.10 -19.03 -12.05
C ASN A 37 -7.49 -17.78 -11.39
N ASP A 38 -8.24 -17.10 -10.53
CA ASP A 38 -7.80 -15.87 -9.87
C ASP A 38 -7.21 -16.21 -8.49
N TYR A 39 -5.99 -16.73 -8.50
CA TYR A 39 -5.27 -17.16 -7.30
C TYR A 39 -3.87 -16.55 -7.26
N VAL A 40 -3.77 -15.23 -7.07
CA VAL A 40 -2.51 -14.63 -6.67
C VAL A 40 -2.34 -14.78 -5.16
N MET A 41 -1.41 -15.63 -4.77
CA MET A 41 -0.92 -15.70 -3.39
C MET A 41 -0.01 -14.49 -3.15
N PHE A 42 -0.22 -13.76 -2.05
CA PHE A 42 0.72 -12.74 -1.59
C PHE A 42 2.09 -13.39 -1.43
N ARG A 43 2.99 -13.19 -2.40
CA ARG A 43 4.40 -13.48 -2.21
C ARG A 43 4.87 -12.55 -1.10
N GLN A 44 5.52 -13.11 -0.07
CA GLN A 44 6.00 -12.39 1.12
C GLN A 44 6.44 -10.97 0.77
N GLN A 45 5.57 -10.02 1.06
CA GLN A 45 5.80 -8.62 0.84
C GLN A 45 6.06 -8.02 2.22
N ALA A 46 7.31 -7.60 2.43
CA ALA A 46 7.79 -7.04 3.70
C ALA A 46 7.52 -5.53 3.77
N TRP A 47 6.30 -5.12 3.43
CA TRP A 47 5.84 -3.75 3.58
C TRP A 47 4.56 -3.71 4.40
N ILE A 48 4.35 -2.59 5.08
CA ILE A 48 3.20 -2.40 5.97
C ILE A 48 2.24 -1.43 5.28
N ALA A 49 1.03 -1.89 4.99
CA ALA A 49 -0.05 -1.02 4.54
C ALA A 49 -0.42 -0.06 5.68
N THR A 50 -0.45 1.23 5.41
CA THR A 50 -0.82 2.25 6.40
C THR A 50 -1.62 3.38 5.76
N CYS A 51 -2.26 4.20 6.59
CA CYS A 51 -2.90 5.43 6.16
C CYS A 51 -2.27 6.62 6.88
N LEU A 52 -2.24 7.77 6.22
CA LEU A 52 -1.76 9.04 6.76
C LEU A 52 -2.68 10.20 6.34
N ASP A 53 -2.47 11.35 6.95
CA ASP A 53 -3.02 12.63 6.49
C ASP A 53 -2.07 13.24 5.44
N ALA A 54 -2.52 13.31 4.19
CA ALA A 54 -1.73 13.77 3.06
C ALA A 54 -1.85 15.28 2.78
N THR A 55 -2.55 16.05 3.62
CA THR A 55 -2.80 17.48 3.40
C THR A 55 -1.51 18.28 3.13
N ASP A 56 -0.45 17.98 3.88
CA ASP A 56 0.81 18.72 3.81
C ASP A 56 1.85 18.10 2.84
N ILE A 57 1.55 16.95 2.22
CA ILE A 57 2.56 16.19 1.45
C ILE A 57 2.39 16.33 -0.08
N GLN A 58 1.34 16.98 -0.56
CA GLN A 58 1.04 17.13 -1.99
C GLN A 58 2.16 17.80 -2.80
N TYR A 59 2.92 18.71 -2.18
CA TYR A 59 4.03 19.44 -2.80
C TYR A 59 5.40 18.99 -2.27
N TYR A 60 5.45 17.92 -1.49
CA TYR A 60 6.71 17.37 -0.99
C TYR A 60 7.60 16.93 -2.15
N LYS A 61 8.91 17.23 -2.06
CA LYS A 61 9.90 16.87 -3.09
C LYS A 61 11.09 16.10 -2.52
N THR A 62 11.63 16.50 -1.37
CA THR A 62 12.82 15.88 -0.78
C THR A 62 12.92 16.16 0.72
N GLY A 63 13.73 15.37 1.43
CA GLY A 63 14.00 15.51 2.86
C GLY A 63 13.12 14.64 3.75
N VAL A 64 13.14 14.91 5.06
CA VAL A 64 12.19 14.31 6.00
C VAL A 64 11.07 15.32 6.21
N ILE A 65 9.83 14.92 5.91
CA ILE A 65 8.68 15.80 6.12
C ILE A 65 8.35 15.86 7.62
N THR A 66 8.29 17.08 8.14
CA THR A 66 7.85 17.34 9.51
C THR A 66 6.62 18.22 9.41
N PRO A 67 5.41 17.64 9.36
CA PRO A 67 4.20 18.43 9.21
C PRO A 67 4.01 19.31 10.44
N THR A 68 3.51 20.53 10.25
CA THR A 68 3.27 21.50 11.34
C THR A 68 2.29 20.94 12.37
N ASN A 69 1.37 20.09 11.91
CA ASN A 69 0.50 19.26 12.74
C ASN A 69 0.46 17.84 12.16
N CYS A 70 0.47 16.78 12.98
CA CYS A 70 0.40 15.39 12.50
C CYS A 70 -0.93 14.99 11.82
N GLY A 71 -1.78 15.96 11.46
CA GLY A 71 -3.13 15.72 10.98
C GLY A 71 -3.99 14.99 12.03
N SER A 72 -5.29 14.96 11.80
CA SER A 72 -6.20 14.09 12.56
C SER A 72 -7.10 13.27 11.66
N THR A 73 -7.01 13.48 10.34
CA THR A 73 -7.87 12.85 9.36
C THR A 73 -7.04 11.98 8.44
N LEU A 74 -7.13 10.66 8.63
CA LEU A 74 -6.53 9.70 7.70
C LEU A 74 -7.30 9.77 6.38
N ASN A 75 -6.60 10.16 5.31
CA ASN A 75 -7.22 10.40 4.00
C ASN A 75 -6.45 9.77 2.83
N HIS A 76 -5.26 9.22 3.08
CA HIS A 76 -4.42 8.65 2.03
C HIS A 76 -3.74 7.35 2.47
N ALA A 77 -3.78 6.33 1.61
CA ALA A 77 -3.17 5.02 1.87
C ALA A 77 -1.81 4.89 1.18
N VAL A 78 -0.80 4.42 1.91
CA VAL A 78 0.57 4.24 1.43
C VAL A 78 1.17 2.95 1.98
N ASN A 79 2.35 2.57 1.47
CA ASN A 79 3.09 1.41 1.97
C ASN A 79 4.40 1.83 2.62
N LEU A 80 4.59 1.50 3.89
CA LEU A 80 5.89 1.67 4.56
C LEU A 80 6.82 0.54 4.10
N VAL A 81 7.97 0.93 3.54
CA VAL A 81 8.95 0.00 2.98
C VAL A 81 10.26 -0.04 3.77
N PHE A 82 10.53 0.99 4.58
CA PHE A 82 11.76 1.09 5.36
C PHE A 82 11.62 2.09 6.53
N TYR A 83 12.44 1.91 7.55
CA TYR A 83 12.64 2.82 8.68
C TYR A 83 14.12 3.10 8.89
N GLY A 84 14.47 4.35 9.18
CA GLY A 84 15.85 4.74 9.45
C GLY A 84 15.93 6.04 10.23
N THR A 85 17.15 6.55 10.34
CA THR A 85 17.47 7.78 11.06
C THR A 85 18.40 8.65 10.21
N GLN A 86 18.06 9.93 10.06
CA GLN A 86 18.86 10.92 9.33
C GLN A 86 19.04 12.15 10.22
N ASN A 87 20.28 12.57 10.46
CA ASN A 87 20.61 13.73 11.29
C ASN A 87 19.96 13.71 12.70
N GLY A 88 19.85 12.52 13.30
CA GLY A 88 19.21 12.34 14.62
C GLY A 88 17.68 12.36 14.60
N VAL A 89 17.04 12.40 13.43
CA VAL A 89 15.59 12.32 13.25
C VAL A 89 15.22 10.99 12.64
N ASP A 90 14.35 10.25 13.31
CA ASP A 90 13.81 8.99 12.81
C ASP A 90 12.75 9.24 11.73
N TYR A 91 12.77 8.42 10.68
CA TYR A 91 11.84 8.56 9.56
C TYR A 91 11.45 7.22 8.97
N TRP A 92 10.29 7.23 8.30
CA TRP A 92 9.81 6.14 7.47
C TRP A 92 9.93 6.51 6.00
N ILE A 93 10.28 5.52 5.16
CA ILE A 93 10.13 5.62 3.72
C ILE A 93 8.79 5.00 3.35
N ALA A 94 7.92 5.80 2.76
CA ALA A 94 6.64 5.36 2.22
C ALA A 94 6.68 5.34 0.68
N ARG A 95 6.19 4.25 0.07
CA ARG A 95 5.90 4.21 -1.37
C ARG A 95 4.53 4.85 -1.60
N ASN A 96 4.50 5.85 -2.48
CA ASN A 96 3.30 6.55 -2.92
C ASN A 96 2.86 6.10 -4.32
N TYR A 97 1.64 6.47 -4.73
CA TYR A 97 0.98 6.02 -5.97
C TYR A 97 0.54 7.17 -6.88
N TRP A 98 1.14 8.35 -6.75
CA TRP A 98 0.81 9.55 -7.55
C TRP A 98 1.67 9.71 -8.83
N GLY A 99 2.36 8.66 -9.28
CA GLY A 99 3.32 8.76 -10.38
C GLY A 99 4.74 9.11 -9.91
N SER A 100 5.65 9.30 -10.87
CA SER A 100 7.10 9.44 -10.63
C SER A 100 7.69 10.78 -11.08
N ASP A 101 6.85 11.79 -11.30
CA ASP A 101 7.24 13.10 -11.87
C ASP A 101 8.11 13.98 -10.95
#